data_AF-A0A174TTL7-F1
#
_entry.id   AF-A0A174TTL7-F1
#
_cell.length_a   1.000
_cell.length_b   1.000
_cell.length_c   1.000
_cell.angle_alpha   90.00
_cell.angle_beta   90.00
_cell.angle_gamma   90.00
#
_symmetry.space_group_name_H-M   'P 1'
#
loop_
_entity.id
_entity.type
_entity.pdbx_description
1 polymer ?
#
loop_
_entity_poly.entity_id
_entity_poly.type
_entity_poly.pdbx_seq_one_letter_code
_entity_poly.pdbx_strand_id
1 'polypeptide(L)'
;MVKFQFSKQKTKSAEKISQQVFYIMIGLAVLVFGLFFLVGYDLPFEENPDFNAPLFTDVLILLMWLFLIGGTGLAVFSMIRDYRSSKSEAVVNGIPVRRIFRITWIGTLAVLLLTFFLGGSAPMLINGENYADWLWLKLSDMFVITSLLMLVAGIGAVCFGATRYIRKKN
;
A
#
# COMPACT_ATOMS: atom_id res chain seq x y z
N MET A 1 -19.50 -50.08 10.34
CA MET A 1 -18.70 -48.90 10.75
C MET A 1 -18.49 -48.02 9.53
N VAL A 2 -19.32 -46.99 9.36
CA VAL A 2 -19.35 -46.17 8.12
C VAL A 2 -18.24 -45.11 8.19
N LYS A 3 -17.26 -45.20 7.30
CA LYS A 3 -16.17 -44.21 7.15
C LYS A 3 -16.72 -43.01 6.36
N PHE A 4 -17.03 -41.92 7.05
CA PHE A 4 -17.27 -40.63 6.39
C PHE A 4 -15.94 -40.13 5.80
N GLN A 5 -15.80 -40.21 4.47
CA GLN A 5 -14.74 -39.50 3.76
C GLN A 5 -15.16 -38.03 3.61
N PHE A 6 -14.53 -37.15 4.37
CA PHE A 6 -14.60 -35.72 4.09
C PHE A 6 -13.98 -35.45 2.71
N SER A 7 -14.83 -34.99 1.79
CA SER A 7 -14.44 -34.54 0.45
C SER A 7 -13.26 -33.58 0.55
N LYS A 8 -12.16 -33.92 -0.11
CA LYS A 8 -10.94 -33.11 -0.19
C LYS A 8 -11.29 -31.85 -0.98
N GLN A 9 -11.58 -30.76 -0.26
CA GLN A 9 -11.95 -29.47 -0.87
C GLN A 9 -10.84 -29.05 -1.84
N LYS A 10 -11.17 -28.92 -3.13
CA LYS A 10 -10.23 -28.58 -4.19
C LYS A 10 -9.77 -27.14 -3.98
N THR A 11 -8.65 -26.93 -3.28
CA THR A 11 -8.12 -25.61 -3.01
C THR A 11 -7.76 -24.95 -4.34
N LYS A 12 -8.37 -23.81 -4.65
CA LYS A 12 -7.97 -23.01 -5.82
C LYS A 12 -6.51 -22.59 -5.62
N SER A 13 -5.72 -22.56 -6.70
CA SER A 13 -4.35 -22.02 -6.64
C SER A 13 -4.37 -20.61 -6.04
N ALA A 14 -3.39 -20.29 -5.19
CA ALA A 14 -3.27 -18.98 -4.56
C ALA A 14 -3.30 -17.84 -5.59
N GLU A 15 -2.74 -18.08 -6.77
CA GLU A 15 -2.78 -17.18 -7.93
C GLU A 15 -4.21 -16.86 -8.37
N LYS A 16 -5.07 -17.87 -8.53
CA LYS A 16 -6.48 -17.68 -8.94
C LYS A 16 -7.28 -16.92 -7.89
N ILE A 17 -6.99 -17.14 -6.61
CA ILE A 17 -7.64 -16.42 -5.52
C ILE A 17 -7.19 -14.96 -5.52
N SER A 18 -5.87 -14.72 -5.60
CA SER A 18 -5.31 -13.37 -5.64
C SER A 18 -5.85 -12.58 -6.84
N GLN A 19 -5.86 -13.18 -8.02
CA GLN A 19 -6.37 -12.55 -9.23
C GLN A 19 -7.88 -12.26 -9.14
N GLN A 20 -8.66 -13.17 -8.56
CA GLN A 20 -10.09 -12.96 -8.33
C GLN A 20 -10.34 -11.78 -7.38
N VAL A 21 -9.62 -11.70 -6.26
CA VAL A 21 -9.75 -10.59 -5.30
C VAL A 21 -9.35 -9.27 -5.96
N PHE A 22 -8.25 -9.26 -6.73
CA PHE A 22 -7.79 -8.08 -7.44
C PHE A 22 -8.83 -7.53 -8.41
N TYR A 23 -9.45 -8.38 -9.23
CA TYR A 23 -10.50 -7.94 -10.17
C TYR A 23 -11.75 -7.44 -9.44
N ILE A 24 -12.12 -8.04 -8.31
CA ILE A 24 -13.24 -7.55 -7.50
C ILE A 24 -12.94 -6.15 -6.97
N MET A 25 -11.74 -5.92 -6.45
CA MET A 25 -11.32 -4.59 -5.97
C MET A 25 -11.34 -3.54 -7.06
N ILE A 26 -10.80 -3.87 -8.26
CA ILE A 26 -10.82 -2.95 -9.41
C ILE A 26 -12.26 -2.68 -9.85
N GLY A 27 -13.08 -3.73 -10.01
CA GLY A 27 -14.47 -3.58 -10.44
C GLY A 27 -15.28 -2.71 -9.48
N LEU A 28 -15.07 -2.89 -8.18
CA LEU A 28 -15.69 -2.05 -7.15
C LEU A 28 -15.21 -0.61 -7.23
N ALA A 29 -13.91 -0.38 -7.40
CA ALA A 29 -13.35 0.96 -7.56
C ALA A 29 -13.92 1.68 -8.78
N VAL A 30 -13.87 1.04 -9.96
CA VAL A 30 -14.40 1.61 -11.21
C VAL A 30 -15.89 1.93 -11.08
N LEU A 31 -16.67 1.05 -10.45
CA LEU A 31 -18.10 1.27 -10.23
C LEU A 31 -18.34 2.50 -9.35
N VAL A 32 -17.69 2.58 -8.19
CA VAL A 32 -17.90 3.70 -7.24
C VAL A 32 -17.40 5.02 -7.81
N PHE A 33 -16.24 5.03 -8.48
CA PHE A 33 -15.75 6.22 -9.18
C PHE A 33 -16.68 6.63 -10.32
N GLY A 34 -17.20 5.66 -11.09
CA GLY A 34 -18.16 5.93 -12.15
C GLY A 34 -19.44 6.59 -11.60
N LEU A 35 -19.99 6.06 -10.49
CA LEU A 35 -21.14 6.65 -9.83
C LEU A 35 -20.84 8.07 -9.30
N PHE A 36 -19.67 8.28 -8.70
CA PHE A 36 -19.25 9.59 -8.20
C PHE A 36 -19.18 10.65 -9.31
N PHE A 37 -18.62 10.32 -10.47
CA PHE A 37 -18.49 11.28 -11.57
C PHE A 37 -19.76 11.47 -12.40
N LEU A 38 -20.63 10.45 -12.47
CA LEU A 38 -21.80 10.47 -13.35
C LEU A 38 -23.09 10.88 -12.64
N VAL A 39 -23.17 10.76 -11.31
CA VAL A 39 -24.43 10.98 -10.57
C VAL A 39 -24.29 12.13 -9.59
N GLY A 40 -25.02 13.20 -9.87
CA GLY A 40 -25.10 14.37 -8.99
C GLY A 40 -23.80 15.16 -8.93
N TYR A 41 -22.96 15.13 -9.97
CA TYR A 41 -21.64 15.76 -9.96
C TYR A 41 -21.70 17.28 -9.70
N ASP A 42 -22.76 17.97 -10.14
CA ASP A 42 -22.94 19.41 -9.97
C ASP A 42 -23.65 19.79 -8.65
N LEU A 43 -23.84 18.84 -7.72
CA LEU A 43 -24.41 19.15 -6.40
C LEU A 43 -23.41 19.98 -5.59
N PRO A 44 -23.79 21.19 -5.12
CA PRO A 44 -22.91 22.02 -4.32
C PRO A 44 -22.73 21.43 -2.92
N PHE A 45 -21.55 21.61 -2.35
CA PHE A 45 -21.23 21.20 -0.99
C PHE A 45 -21.86 22.16 0.03
N GLU A 46 -22.43 21.61 1.10
CA GLU A 46 -23.24 22.38 2.06
C GLU A 46 -22.43 23.42 2.83
N GLU A 47 -21.18 23.12 3.21
CA GLU A 47 -20.35 24.05 3.99
C GLU A 47 -19.66 25.10 3.11
N ASN A 48 -19.34 24.74 1.87
CA ASN A 48 -18.74 25.67 0.92
C ASN A 48 -19.25 25.38 -0.51
N PRO A 49 -20.21 26.17 -1.01
CA PRO A 49 -20.81 26.00 -2.33
C PRO A 49 -19.86 26.15 -3.52
N ASP A 50 -18.63 26.65 -3.30
CA ASP A 50 -17.58 26.70 -4.34
C ASP A 50 -17.05 25.30 -4.70
N PHE A 51 -17.37 24.29 -3.89
CA PHE A 51 -17.02 22.90 -4.14
C PHE A 51 -18.26 22.07 -4.47
N ASN A 52 -18.07 21.07 -5.31
CA ASN A 52 -19.09 20.07 -5.58
C ASN A 52 -18.94 18.89 -4.62
N ALA A 53 -20.06 18.42 -4.08
CA ALA A 53 -20.16 17.18 -3.32
C ALA A 53 -21.13 16.23 -4.04
N PRO A 54 -20.63 15.44 -5.02
CA PRO A 54 -21.46 14.47 -5.72
C PRO A 54 -22.20 13.51 -4.79
N LEU A 55 -23.35 12.98 -5.23
CA LEU A 55 -24.23 12.18 -4.37
C LEU A 55 -23.53 10.96 -3.74
N PHE A 56 -22.54 10.38 -4.43
CA PHE A 56 -21.78 9.22 -3.98
C PHE A 56 -20.43 9.57 -3.32
N THR A 57 -20.21 10.82 -2.92
CA THR A 57 -18.98 11.25 -2.23
C THR A 57 -18.71 10.44 -0.98
N ASP A 58 -19.73 10.23 -0.13
CA ASP A 58 -19.59 9.45 1.11
C ASP A 58 -19.22 7.98 0.83
N VAL A 59 -19.81 7.39 -0.21
CA VAL A 59 -19.51 6.01 -0.61
C VAL A 59 -18.08 5.90 -1.14
N LEU A 60 -17.63 6.89 -1.90
CA LEU A 60 -16.25 6.98 -2.36
C LEU A 60 -15.27 7.10 -1.17
N ILE A 61 -15.53 8.01 -0.23
CA ILE A 61 -14.72 8.20 0.98
C ILE A 61 -14.67 6.91 1.81
N LEU A 62 -15.81 6.24 1.99
CA LEU A 62 -15.88 4.96 2.69
C LEU A 62 -15.02 3.90 1.99
N LEU A 63 -15.09 3.81 0.66
CA LEU A 63 -14.27 2.89 -0.12
C LEU A 63 -12.77 3.19 0.05
N MET A 64 -12.40 4.47 0.05
CA MET A 64 -11.01 4.90 0.27
C MET A 64 -10.50 4.46 1.65
N TRP A 65 -11.28 4.70 2.71
CA TRP A 65 -10.93 4.27 4.07
C TRP A 65 -10.88 2.75 4.19
N LEU A 66 -11.79 2.03 3.54
CA LEU A 66 -11.80 0.56 3.51
C LEU A 66 -10.52 0.01 2.89
N PHE A 67 -10.09 0.56 1.75
CA PHE A 67 -8.85 0.14 1.09
C PHE A 67 -7.61 0.57 1.87
N LEU A 68 -7.60 1.77 2.45
CA LEU A 68 -6.49 2.26 3.24
C LEU A 68 -6.29 1.42 4.50
N ILE A 69 -7.33 1.29 5.34
CA ILE A 69 -7.26 0.54 6.60
C ILE A 69 -7.13 -0.95 6.30
N GLY A 70 -7.91 -1.48 5.36
CA GLY A 70 -7.87 -2.88 4.97
C GLY A 70 -6.49 -3.28 4.43
N GLY A 71 -5.97 -2.53 3.46
CA GLY A 71 -4.66 -2.78 2.86
C GLY A 71 -3.52 -2.66 3.87
N THR A 72 -3.52 -1.60 4.67
CA THR A 72 -2.51 -1.39 5.72
C THR A 72 -2.59 -2.49 6.79
N GLY A 73 -3.80 -2.83 7.23
CA GLY A 73 -4.04 -3.89 8.21
C GLY A 73 -3.60 -5.27 7.72
N LEU A 74 -3.90 -5.61 6.47
CA LEU A 74 -3.44 -6.84 5.82
C LEU A 74 -1.91 -6.89 5.68
N ALA A 75 -1.28 -5.76 5.33
CA ALA A 75 0.18 -5.66 5.26
C ALA A 75 0.83 -5.92 6.62
N VAL A 76 0.34 -5.25 7.69
CA VAL A 76 0.82 -5.44 9.07
C VAL A 76 0.54 -6.86 9.55
N PHE A 77 -0.64 -7.41 9.28
CA PHE A 77 -1.01 -8.77 9.65
C PHE A 77 -0.09 -9.81 8.98
N SER A 78 0.16 -9.66 7.67
CA SER A 78 1.07 -10.53 6.94
C SER A 78 2.48 -10.47 7.54
N MET A 79 2.96 -9.26 7.85
CA MET A 79 4.25 -9.06 8.49
C MET A 79 4.35 -9.76 9.85
N ILE A 80 3.37 -9.57 10.74
CA ILE A 80 3.36 -10.20 12.07
C ILE A 80 3.32 -11.72 11.95
N ARG A 81 2.49 -12.24 11.03
CA ARG A 81 2.36 -13.67 10.79
C ARG A 81 3.68 -14.27 10.31
N ASP A 82 4.35 -13.65 9.35
CA ASP A 82 5.60 -14.12 8.78
C ASP A 82 6.75 -14.07 9.81
N TYR A 83 6.76 -13.05 10.67
CA TYR A 83 7.70 -12.95 11.78
C TYR A 83 7.47 -14.05 12.83
N ARG A 84 6.22 -14.32 13.22
CA ARG A 84 5.88 -15.33 14.25
C ARG A 84 6.01 -16.77 13.77
N SER A 85 5.78 -17.05 12.49
CA SER A 85 5.82 -18.41 11.93
C SER A 85 7.26 -18.98 11.78
N SER A 86 8.27 -18.15 12.04
CA SER A 86 9.64 -18.39 11.63
C SER A 86 10.53 -19.06 12.70
N LYS A 87 10.62 -20.40 12.74
CA LYS A 87 11.45 -21.13 13.75
C LYS A 87 12.97 -21.34 13.43
N SER A 88 13.49 -21.12 12.21
CA SER A 88 14.95 -21.18 11.92
C SER A 88 15.37 -20.43 10.64
N GLU A 89 16.58 -19.84 10.55
CA GLU A 89 17.03 -19.08 9.36
C GLU A 89 16.75 -19.85 8.05
N ALA A 90 15.72 -19.40 7.32
CA ALA A 90 15.34 -20.01 6.05
C ALA A 90 16.29 -19.50 4.97
N VAL A 91 17.25 -20.33 4.61
CA VAL A 91 18.07 -20.17 3.41
C VAL A 91 17.38 -20.93 2.29
N VAL A 92 16.93 -20.23 1.26
CA VAL A 92 16.34 -20.84 0.05
C VAL A 92 17.31 -20.58 -1.09
N ASN A 93 17.79 -21.64 -1.74
CA ASN A 93 18.75 -21.55 -2.85
C ASN A 93 20.04 -20.78 -2.51
N GLY A 94 20.57 -20.95 -1.28
CA GLY A 94 21.78 -20.25 -0.83
C GLY A 94 21.58 -18.77 -0.47
N ILE A 95 20.37 -18.24 -0.64
CA ILE A 95 20.03 -16.85 -0.31
C ILE A 95 19.36 -16.81 1.08
N PRO A 96 19.88 -16.02 2.03
CA PRO A 96 19.27 -15.85 3.35
C PRO A 96 18.05 -14.93 3.25
N VAL A 97 16.94 -15.47 2.75
CA VAL A 97 15.69 -14.74 2.48
C VAL A 97 15.23 -13.94 3.71
N ARG A 98 15.36 -14.51 4.91
CA ARG A 98 14.97 -13.83 6.16
C ARG A 98 15.82 -12.62 6.51
N ARG A 99 17.13 -12.69 6.24
CA ARG A 99 18.04 -11.58 6.52
C ARG A 99 17.73 -10.41 5.60
N ILE A 100 17.50 -10.69 4.31
CA ILE A 100 17.07 -9.69 3.32
C ILE A 100 15.74 -9.07 3.76
N PHE A 101 14.72 -9.89 4.01
CA PHE A 101 13.41 -9.41 4.46
C PHE A 101 13.52 -8.51 5.69
N ARG A 102 14.25 -8.93 6.73
CA ARG A 102 14.45 -8.14 7.95
C ARG A 102 15.14 -6.80 7.68
N ILE A 103 16.22 -6.80 6.88
CA ILE A 103 16.96 -5.59 6.54
C ILE A 103 16.07 -4.65 5.72
N THR A 104 15.32 -5.17 4.75
CA THR A 104 14.40 -4.36 3.95
C THR A 104 13.35 -3.71 4.84
N TRP A 105 12.70 -4.46 5.72
CA TRP A 105 11.67 -3.90 6.63
C TRP A 105 12.22 -2.89 7.61
N ILE A 106 13.30 -3.22 8.31
CA ILE A 106 13.92 -2.29 9.27
C ILE A 106 14.45 -1.07 8.53
N GLY A 107 15.01 -1.24 7.33
CA GLY A 107 15.46 -0.15 6.48
C GLY A 107 14.31 0.77 6.07
N THR A 108 13.21 0.22 5.57
CA THR A 108 12.03 1.01 5.20
C THR A 108 11.44 1.74 6.39
N LEU A 109 11.31 1.08 7.54
CA LEU A 109 10.80 1.70 8.77
C LEU A 109 11.76 2.80 9.29
N ALA A 110 13.07 2.58 9.22
CA ALA A 110 14.07 3.57 9.60
C ALA A 110 14.02 4.81 8.70
N VAL A 111 13.88 4.64 7.38
CA VAL A 111 13.75 5.77 6.44
C VAL A 111 12.44 6.53 6.68
N LEU A 112 11.32 5.83 6.90
CA LEU A 112 10.05 6.48 7.26
C LEU A 112 10.18 7.30 8.55
N LEU A 113 10.76 6.73 9.61
CA LEU A 113 10.96 7.47 10.87
C LEU A 113 11.91 8.65 10.69
N LEU A 114 13.01 8.47 9.98
CA LEU A 114 13.98 9.53 9.72
C LEU A 114 13.35 10.69 8.95
N THR A 115 12.63 10.39 7.87
CA THR A 115 11.92 11.41 7.07
C THR A 115 10.75 12.02 7.84
N PHE A 116 10.13 11.29 8.78
CA PHE A 116 9.13 11.86 9.67
C PHE A 116 9.75 12.90 10.59
N PHE A 117 10.89 12.60 11.22
CA PHE A 117 11.55 13.55 12.12
C PHE A 117 12.09 14.78 11.39
N LEU A 118 12.63 14.59 10.18
CA LEU A 118 13.19 15.66 9.35
C LEU A 118 12.13 16.39 8.51
N GLY A 119 10.94 15.82 8.35
CA GLY A 119 9.87 16.35 7.52
C GLY A 119 9.29 17.65 8.07
N GLY A 120 8.93 18.54 7.15
CA GLY A 120 8.34 19.83 7.43
C GLY A 120 6.91 19.71 7.99
N SER A 121 6.56 20.68 8.82
CA SER A 121 5.19 20.89 9.31
C SER A 121 4.76 22.34 9.07
N ALA A 122 5.27 22.96 7.99
CA ALA A 122 4.94 24.32 7.65
C ALA A 122 3.47 24.40 7.18
N PRO A 123 2.65 25.33 7.73
CA PRO A 123 1.30 25.53 7.27
C PRO A 123 1.25 25.84 5.77
N MET A 124 0.21 25.35 5.09
CA MET A 124 0.02 25.54 3.66
C MET A 124 -1.34 26.15 3.37
N LEU A 125 -1.39 27.09 2.42
CA LEU A 125 -2.65 27.64 1.92
C LEU A 125 -3.28 26.64 0.95
N ILE A 126 -4.45 26.13 1.32
CA ILE A 126 -5.25 25.22 0.49
C ILE A 126 -6.57 25.92 0.20
N ASN A 127 -6.80 26.25 -1.07
CA ASN A 127 -8.01 26.94 -1.53
C ASN A 127 -8.33 28.24 -0.75
N GLY A 128 -7.29 28.99 -0.36
CA GLY A 128 -7.43 30.25 0.39
C GLY A 128 -7.48 30.08 1.91
N GLU A 129 -7.72 28.87 2.41
CA GLU A 129 -7.73 28.56 3.84
C GLU A 129 -6.37 28.05 4.32
N ASN A 130 -6.01 28.39 5.55
CA ASN A 130 -4.73 27.98 6.13
C ASN A 130 -4.84 26.57 6.72
N TYR A 131 -4.23 25.60 6.06
CA TYR A 131 -4.13 24.23 6.56
C TYR A 131 -2.89 24.09 7.44
N ALA A 132 -3.12 23.95 8.75
CA ALA A 132 -2.08 23.92 9.78
C ALA A 132 -2.09 22.64 10.63
N ASP A 133 -2.73 21.56 10.16
CA ASP A 133 -2.73 20.30 10.91
C ASP A 133 -1.34 19.66 10.87
N TRP A 134 -0.66 19.75 12.01
CA TRP A 134 0.72 19.32 12.18
C TRP A 134 0.93 17.86 11.80
N LEU A 135 0.01 16.98 12.17
CA LEU A 135 0.19 15.53 11.98
C LEU A 135 0.06 15.15 10.50
N TRP A 136 -0.95 15.69 9.80
CA TRP A 136 -1.17 15.38 8.39
C TRP A 136 -0.14 16.04 7.47
N LEU A 137 0.28 17.27 7.77
CA LEU A 137 1.36 17.94 7.04
C LEU A 137 2.65 17.11 7.12
N LYS A 138 3.00 16.66 8.32
CA LYS A 138 4.23 15.92 8.57
C LYS A 138 4.20 14.50 8.02
N LEU A 139 3.06 13.81 8.13
CA LEU A 139 2.86 12.49 7.51
C LEU A 139 2.95 12.57 5.99
N SER A 140 2.31 13.58 5.38
CA SER A 140 2.36 13.78 3.93
C SER A 140 3.80 13.98 3.46
N ASP A 141 4.53 14.89 4.10
CA ASP A 141 5.93 15.18 3.74
C ASP A 141 6.85 13.96 3.93
N MET A 142 6.68 13.22 5.03
CA MET A 142 7.36 11.94 5.27
C MET A 142 7.18 10.96 4.10
N PHE A 143 5.93 10.76 3.65
CA PHE A 143 5.63 9.83 2.56
C PHE A 143 6.19 10.29 1.22
N VAL A 144 6.09 11.60 0.92
CA VAL A 144 6.64 12.18 -0.31
C VAL A 144 8.16 11.98 -0.36
N ILE A 145 8.88 12.41 0.68
CA ILE A 145 10.34 12.32 0.73
C ILE A 145 10.79 10.85 0.73
N THR A 146 10.14 9.99 1.52
CA THR A 146 10.46 8.55 1.53
C THR A 146 10.28 7.92 0.16
N SER A 147 9.18 8.23 -0.54
CA SER A 147 8.92 7.66 -1.87
C SER A 147 10.00 8.08 -2.88
N LEU A 148 10.44 9.34 -2.85
CA LEU A 148 11.52 9.85 -3.70
C LEU A 148 12.86 9.17 -3.37
N LEU A 149 13.21 9.05 -2.09
CA LEU A 149 14.43 8.35 -1.67
C LEU A 149 14.43 6.88 -2.11
N MET A 150 13.30 6.19 -1.92
CA MET A 150 13.14 4.79 -2.33
C MET A 150 13.19 4.63 -3.84
N LEU A 151 12.65 5.59 -4.60
CA LEU A 151 12.73 5.61 -6.06
C LEU A 151 14.18 5.76 -6.53
N VAL A 152 14.94 6.69 -5.95
CA VAL A 152 16.38 6.88 -6.26
C VAL A 152 17.19 5.63 -5.87
N ALA A 153 16.93 5.06 -4.69
CA ALA A 153 17.56 3.81 -4.27
C ALA A 153 17.25 2.65 -5.23
N GLY A 154 16.02 2.56 -5.72
CA GLY A 154 15.59 1.58 -6.72
C GLY A 154 16.34 1.76 -8.05
N ILE A 155 16.44 2.98 -8.56
CA ILE A 155 17.23 3.29 -9.77
C ILE A 155 18.70 2.88 -9.56
N GLY A 156 19.29 3.24 -8.43
CA GLY A 156 20.67 2.87 -8.09
C GLY A 156 20.89 1.35 -8.05
N ALA A 157 19.95 0.62 -7.46
CA ALA A 157 19.98 -0.85 -7.42
C ALA A 157 19.90 -1.47 -8.82
N VAL A 158 19.05 -0.94 -9.71
CA VAL A 158 18.94 -1.40 -11.10
C VAL A 158 20.23 -1.13 -11.87
N CYS A 159 20.81 0.07 -11.77
CA CYS A 159 22.08 0.42 -12.41
C CYS A 159 23.25 -0.46 -11.92
N PHE A 160 23.31 -0.70 -10.61
CA PHE A 160 24.31 -1.60 -10.03
C PHE A 160 24.12 -3.06 -10.48
N GLY A 161 22.88 -3.52 -10.54
CA GLY A 161 22.54 -4.85 -11.06
C GLY A 161 22.95 -5.03 -12.52
N ALA A 162 22.64 -4.03 -13.37
CA ALA A 162 22.97 -4.06 -14.79
C ALA A 162 24.49 -4.09 -15.06
N THR A 163 25.27 -3.32 -14.29
CA THR A 163 26.74 -3.28 -14.44
C THR A 163 27.43 -4.56 -13.98
N ARG A 164 26.86 -5.30 -13.02
CA ARG A 164 27.42 -6.57 -12.52
C ARG A 164 26.89 -7.82 -13.21
N TYR A 165 25.86 -7.71 -14.05
CA TYR A 165 25.35 -8.81 -14.88
C TYR A 165 26.26 -9.10 -16.09
N ILE A 166 27.58 -9.10 -15.89
CA ILE A 166 28.52 -9.61 -16.88
C ILE A 166 28.53 -11.13 -16.70
N ARG A 167 27.74 -11.83 -17.52
CA ARG A 167 27.86 -13.29 -17.68
C ARG A 167 29.34 -13.61 -17.91
N LYS A 168 29.96 -14.36 -17.00
CA LYS A 168 31.19 -15.08 -17.34
C LYS A 168 30.84 -16.00 -18.50
N LYS A 169 31.30 -15.64 -19.69
CA LYS A 169 31.25 -16.48 -20.87
C LYS A 169 32.24 -17.62 -20.59
N ASN A 170 31.72 -18.83 -20.41
CA ASN A 170 32.54 -20.03 -20.47
C ASN A 170 33.12 -20.17 -21.88
#